data_AF-A0A0N0DWG9-F1
#
_entry.id   AF-A0A0N0DWG9-F1
#
_cell.length_a   1.000
_cell.length_b   1.000
_cell.length_c   1.000
_cell.angle_alpha   90.00
_cell.angle_beta   90.00
_cell.angle_gamma   90.00
#
_symmetry.space_group_name_H-M   'P 1'
#
loop_
_entity.id
_entity.type
_entity.pdbx_description
1 polymer ?
#
loop_
_entity_poly.entity_id
_entity_poly.type
_entity_poly.pdbx_seq_one_letter_code
_entity_poly.pdbx_strand_id
1 'polypeptide(L)'
;MTITFFCAVFLNCNVWAMYGAQITAAPVIICNTIGGAIAAYCILTFLTVARIEEKSGRVLQSTTYRLALMTTLFTCLLVVCIMILMLCLMNFKSLFLSSQLNGIMGGFCSVFMLSSPLGMAKDIIKSKNAESLQPVTVASATVNSILWTLYGVLRLDIYIALPNALCTLACFFQIFLLMRYGRHPSMLLTVMMGEPTMHTDATVAETEMMSRKLTIVLPRRREQYSLRFQQKKIRGRKGKRGKT
;
A
#
# COMPACT_ATOMS: atom_id res chain seq x y z
N MET A 1 -0.92 0.78 -1.22
CA MET A 1 -2.01 1.75 -1.52
C MET A 1 -2.54 1.45 -2.90
N THR A 2 -3.85 1.58 -3.09
CA THR A 2 -4.54 1.28 -4.35
C THR A 2 -4.59 2.49 -5.27
N ILE A 3 -4.74 2.28 -6.58
CA ILE A 3 -4.97 3.34 -7.56
C ILE A 3 -6.17 4.23 -7.21
N THR A 4 -7.22 3.64 -6.60
CA THR A 4 -8.42 4.34 -6.16
C THR A 4 -8.14 5.46 -5.16
N PHE A 5 -7.12 5.30 -4.30
CA PHE A 5 -6.72 6.34 -3.36
C PHE A 5 -6.18 7.58 -4.10
N PHE A 6 -5.25 7.39 -5.04
CA PHE A 6 -4.70 8.51 -5.81
C PHE A 6 -5.75 9.18 -6.70
N CYS A 7 -6.66 8.40 -7.28
CA CYS A 7 -7.81 8.93 -8.01
C CYS A 7 -8.73 9.78 -7.11
N ALA A 8 -9.01 9.34 -5.87
CA ALA A 8 -9.81 10.09 -4.93
C ALA A 8 -9.13 11.42 -4.53
N VAL A 9 -7.82 11.40 -4.27
CA VAL A 9 -7.03 12.62 -4.01
C VAL A 9 -7.09 13.57 -5.22
N PHE A 10 -6.90 13.05 -6.43
CA PHE A 10 -6.96 13.85 -7.66
C PHE A 10 -8.33 14.51 -7.84
N LEU A 11 -9.42 13.76 -7.66
CA LEU A 11 -10.79 14.30 -7.69
C LEU A 11 -10.99 15.39 -6.64
N ASN A 12 -10.63 15.10 -5.38
CA ASN A 12 -10.79 16.04 -4.27
C ASN A 12 -10.03 17.36 -4.54
N CYS A 13 -8.78 17.27 -5.00
CA CYS A 13 -7.99 18.45 -5.35
C CYS A 13 -8.63 19.28 -6.47
N ASN A 14 -9.13 18.67 -7.55
CA ASN A 14 -9.77 19.44 -8.62
C ASN A 14 -11.08 20.10 -8.18
N VAL A 15 -11.88 19.41 -7.36
CA VAL A 15 -13.12 19.96 -6.77
C VAL A 15 -12.81 21.19 -5.90
N TRP A 16 -11.82 21.08 -5.00
CA TRP A 16 -11.42 22.19 -4.13
C TRP A 16 -10.73 23.34 -4.87
N ALA A 17 -9.92 23.05 -5.90
CA ALA A 17 -9.33 24.10 -6.73
C ALA A 17 -10.42 24.92 -7.44
N MET A 18 -11.45 24.26 -7.98
CA MET A 18 -12.61 24.93 -8.57
C MET A 18 -13.39 25.73 -7.52
N TYR A 19 -13.57 25.17 -6.31
CA TYR A 19 -14.23 25.89 -5.21
C TYR A 19 -13.47 27.15 -4.84
N GLY A 20 -12.16 27.04 -4.65
CA GLY A 20 -11.27 28.17 -4.40
C GLY A 20 -11.36 29.25 -5.48
N ALA A 21 -11.47 28.86 -6.75
CA ALA A 21 -11.67 29.80 -7.85
C ALA A 21 -13.02 30.54 -7.74
N GLN A 22 -14.10 29.82 -7.41
CA GLN A 22 -15.44 30.40 -7.26
C GLN A 22 -15.54 31.40 -6.11
N ILE A 23 -14.84 31.14 -4.99
CA ILE A 23 -14.83 32.02 -3.81
C ILE A 23 -13.63 32.98 -3.77
N THR A 24 -12.81 33.02 -4.83
CA THR A 24 -11.59 33.84 -4.95
C THR A 24 -10.58 33.62 -3.80
N ALA A 25 -10.42 32.37 -3.35
CA ALA A 25 -9.52 31.98 -2.27
C ALA A 25 -8.20 31.42 -2.82
N ALA A 26 -7.21 32.29 -3.05
CA ALA A 26 -5.90 31.91 -3.57
C ALA A 26 -5.20 30.76 -2.81
N PRO A 27 -5.20 30.71 -1.46
CA PRO A 27 -4.58 29.60 -0.73
C PRO A 27 -5.18 28.24 -1.10
N VAL A 28 -6.51 28.18 -1.25
CA VAL A 28 -7.24 26.96 -1.62
C VAL A 28 -6.90 26.53 -3.04
N ILE A 29 -6.81 27.49 -3.97
CA ILE A 29 -6.44 27.21 -5.37
C ILE A 29 -5.02 26.63 -5.42
N ILE A 30 -4.04 27.35 -4.86
CA ILE A 30 -2.63 27.01 -4.98
C ILE A 30 -2.34 25.63 -4.39
N CYS A 31 -2.79 25.35 -3.17
CA CYS A 31 -2.50 24.07 -2.52
C CYS A 31 -3.12 22.89 -3.26
N ASN A 32 -4.34 23.05 -3.78
CA ASN A 32 -5.05 21.97 -4.45
C ASN A 32 -4.58 21.77 -5.90
N THR A 33 -4.14 22.82 -6.59
CA THR A 33 -3.48 22.65 -7.90
C THR A 33 -2.17 21.88 -7.76
N ILE A 34 -1.36 22.21 -6.75
CA ILE A 34 -0.11 21.47 -6.45
C ILE A 34 -0.44 20.01 -6.06
N GLY A 35 -1.38 19.81 -5.13
CA GLY A 35 -1.83 18.48 -4.71
C GLY A 35 -2.38 17.65 -5.87
N GLY A 36 -3.13 18.27 -6.78
CA GLY A 36 -3.63 17.64 -8.00
C GLY A 36 -2.51 17.22 -8.95
N ALA A 37 -1.48 18.05 -9.13
CA ALA A 37 -0.32 17.71 -9.95
C ALA A 37 0.48 16.54 -9.35
N ILE A 38 0.67 16.52 -8.03
CA ILE A 38 1.32 15.41 -7.31
C ILE A 38 0.48 14.13 -7.46
N ALA A 39 -0.85 14.22 -7.30
CA ALA A 39 -1.74 13.08 -7.46
C ALA A 39 -1.69 12.51 -8.89
N ALA A 40 -1.67 13.38 -9.90
CA ALA A 40 -1.49 12.97 -11.30
C ALA A 40 -0.14 12.27 -11.53
N TYR A 41 0.95 12.82 -10.98
CA TYR A 41 2.27 12.16 -11.03
C TYR A 41 2.25 10.77 -10.37
N CYS A 42 1.61 10.64 -9.20
CA CYS A 42 1.48 9.35 -8.51
C CYS A 42 0.64 8.34 -9.33
N ILE A 43 -0.44 8.79 -9.97
CA ILE A 43 -1.26 7.96 -10.86
C ILE A 43 -0.43 7.45 -12.04
N LEU A 44 0.28 8.35 -12.73
CA LEU A 44 1.12 7.98 -13.88
C LEU A 44 2.23 7.00 -13.47
N THR A 45 2.90 7.26 -12.35
CA THR A 45 3.91 6.36 -11.80
C THR A 45 3.30 4.99 -11.49
N PHE A 46 2.14 4.94 -10.85
CA PHE A 46 1.45 3.68 -10.53
C PHE A 46 1.10 2.90 -11.81
N LEU A 47 0.56 3.57 -12.83
CA LEU A 47 0.21 2.94 -14.11
C LEU A 47 1.44 2.40 -14.85
N THR A 48 2.55 3.14 -14.84
CA THR A 48 3.82 2.68 -15.43
C THR A 48 4.34 1.43 -14.71
N VAL A 49 4.35 1.44 -13.37
CA VAL A 49 4.78 0.28 -12.58
C VAL A 49 3.87 -0.92 -12.83
N ALA A 50 2.54 -0.72 -12.81
CA ALA A 50 1.58 -1.79 -13.08
C ALA A 50 1.77 -2.40 -14.47
N ARG A 51 2.06 -1.58 -15.48
CA ARG A 51 2.33 -2.04 -16.84
C ARG A 51 3.64 -2.81 -16.97
N ILE A 52 4.69 -2.37 -16.28
CA ILE A 52 6.00 -3.04 -16.28
C ILE A 52 5.87 -4.41 -15.65
N GLU A 53 5.23 -4.51 -14.47
CA GLU A 53 5.04 -5.77 -13.78
C GLU A 53 4.25 -6.78 -14.64
N GLU A 54 3.13 -6.36 -15.25
CA GLU A 54 2.34 -7.23 -16.13
C GLU A 54 3.14 -7.72 -17.34
N LYS A 55 3.97 -6.86 -17.94
CA LYS A 55 4.87 -7.27 -19.04
C LYS A 55 5.94 -8.26 -18.58
N SER A 56 6.36 -8.21 -17.32
CA SER A 56 7.28 -9.16 -16.71
C SER A 56 6.58 -10.46 -16.29
N GLY A 57 5.29 -10.64 -16.57
CA GLY A 57 4.51 -11.82 -16.20
C GLY A 57 4.06 -11.85 -14.75
N ARG A 58 4.25 -10.76 -13.99
CA ARG A 58 3.80 -10.60 -12.61
C ARG A 58 2.59 -9.67 -12.58
N VAL A 59 1.66 -9.88 -11.67
CA VAL A 59 0.50 -8.98 -11.50
C VAL A 59 0.58 -8.39 -10.10
N LEU A 60 0.28 -7.09 -9.97
CA LEU A 60 0.15 -6.47 -8.65
C LEU A 60 -0.97 -7.15 -7.88
N GLN A 61 -0.71 -7.53 -6.63
CA GLN A 61 -1.71 -8.14 -5.73
C GLN A 61 -2.96 -7.27 -5.57
N SER A 62 -2.86 -5.95 -5.74
CA SER A 62 -3.98 -5.02 -5.57
C SER A 62 -4.90 -4.88 -6.79
N THR A 63 -4.37 -4.94 -8.02
CA THR A 63 -5.14 -4.64 -9.24
C THR A 63 -4.36 -5.00 -10.51
N THR A 64 -5.07 -5.13 -11.64
CA THR A 64 -4.48 -5.23 -12.99
C THR A 64 -4.31 -3.85 -13.62
N TYR A 65 -3.38 -3.71 -14.56
CA TYR A 65 -3.16 -2.47 -15.32
C TYR A 65 -4.43 -2.02 -16.03
N ARG A 66 -5.17 -2.94 -16.67
CA ARG A 66 -6.41 -2.61 -17.37
C ARG A 66 -7.45 -2.01 -16.42
N LEU A 67 -7.63 -2.60 -15.24
CA LEU A 67 -8.57 -2.08 -14.25
C LEU A 67 -8.11 -0.71 -13.71
N ALA A 68 -6.82 -0.58 -13.38
CA ALA A 68 -6.24 0.69 -12.92
C ALA A 68 -6.38 1.81 -13.95
N LEU A 69 -6.17 1.50 -15.24
CA LEU A 69 -6.36 2.43 -16.34
C LEU A 69 -7.84 2.84 -16.47
N MET A 70 -8.77 1.89 -16.43
CA MET A 70 -10.21 2.19 -16.51
C MET A 70 -10.67 3.06 -15.33
N THR A 71 -10.21 2.76 -14.11
CA THR A 71 -10.48 3.59 -12.92
C THR A 71 -9.92 5.01 -13.09
N THR A 72 -8.71 5.14 -13.65
CA THR A 72 -8.08 6.44 -13.90
C THR A 72 -8.87 7.24 -14.94
N LEU A 73 -9.19 6.63 -16.08
CA LEU A 73 -9.95 7.29 -17.15
C LEU A 73 -11.35 7.71 -16.68
N PHE A 74 -12.04 6.84 -15.94
CA PHE A 74 -13.33 7.16 -15.33
C PHE A 74 -13.21 8.36 -14.39
N THR A 75 -12.15 8.42 -13.57
CA THR A 75 -11.92 9.55 -12.65
C THR A 75 -11.65 10.85 -13.41
N CYS A 76 -10.81 10.82 -14.46
CA CYS A 76 -10.55 11.99 -15.29
C CYS A 76 -11.82 12.51 -15.96
N LEU A 77 -12.64 11.60 -16.52
CA LEU A 77 -13.93 11.95 -17.11
C LEU A 77 -14.86 12.59 -16.07
N LEU A 78 -14.96 11.98 -14.88
CA LEU A 78 -15.79 12.50 -13.79
C LEU A 78 -15.36 13.91 -13.38
N VAL A 79 -14.06 14.16 -13.23
CA VAL A 79 -13.50 15.50 -12.92
C VAL A 79 -13.91 16.50 -14.00
N VAL A 80 -13.73 16.17 -15.27
CA VAL A 80 -14.08 17.06 -16.40
C VAL A 80 -15.59 17.34 -16.42
N CYS A 81 -16.43 16.32 -16.24
CA CYS A 81 -17.87 16.48 -16.17
C CYS A 81 -18.30 17.39 -15.01
N ILE A 82 -17.70 17.22 -13.83
CA ILE A 82 -17.95 18.08 -12.66
C ILE A 82 -17.53 19.53 -12.95
N MET A 83 -16.35 19.75 -13.51
CA MET A 83 -15.87 21.10 -13.84
C MET A 83 -16.77 21.80 -14.86
N ILE A 84 -17.20 21.09 -15.91
CA ILE A 84 -18.14 21.61 -16.90
C ILE A 84 -19.49 21.93 -16.25
N LEU A 85 -20.01 21.04 -15.40
CA LEU A 85 -21.26 21.28 -14.67
C LEU A 85 -21.18 22.54 -13.82
N MET A 86 -20.10 22.72 -13.04
CA MET A 86 -19.91 23.91 -12.20
C MET A 86 -19.75 25.19 -13.03
N LEU A 87 -19.08 25.11 -14.19
CA LEU A 87 -18.97 26.21 -15.14
C LEU A 87 -20.34 26.58 -15.73
N CYS A 88 -21.14 25.60 -16.13
CA CYS A 88 -22.50 25.82 -16.61
C CYS A 88 -23.39 26.45 -15.54
N LEU A 89 -23.33 25.97 -14.29
CA LEU A 89 -24.08 26.57 -13.17
C LEU A 89 -23.68 28.02 -12.91
N MET A 90 -22.39 28.34 -13.03
CA MET A 90 -21.89 29.70 -12.87
C MET A 90 -22.43 30.63 -13.96
N ASN A 91 -22.46 30.17 -15.22
CA ASN A 91 -22.90 30.99 -16.36
C ASN A 91 -24.42 31.11 -16.48
N PHE A 92 -25.16 30.01 -16.26
CA PHE A 92 -26.61 29.96 -16.52
C PHE A 92 -27.49 30.14 -15.27
N LYS A 93 -26.93 30.05 -14.05
CA LYS A 93 -27.70 30.21 -12.81
C LYS A 93 -27.16 31.32 -11.92
N SER A 94 -26.07 31.05 -11.20
CA SER A 94 -25.44 32.01 -10.29
C SER A 94 -24.13 31.44 -9.76
N LEU A 95 -23.14 32.31 -9.60
CA LEU A 95 -21.89 31.98 -8.92
C LEU A 95 -22.14 31.43 -7.50
N PHE A 96 -23.09 32.03 -6.77
CA PHE A 96 -23.41 31.62 -5.40
C PHE A 96 -23.93 30.18 -5.34
N LEU A 97 -24.89 29.80 -6.19
CA LEU A 97 -25.39 28.42 -6.20
C LEU A 97 -24.29 27.43 -6.59
N SER A 98 -23.47 27.78 -7.57
CA SER A 98 -22.36 26.95 -8.03
C SER A 98 -21.32 26.71 -6.93
N SER A 99 -20.96 27.75 -6.16
CA SER A 99 -20.01 27.62 -5.05
C SER A 99 -20.58 26.78 -3.90
N GLN A 100 -21.84 26.98 -3.50
CA GLN A 100 -22.46 26.19 -2.42
C GLN A 100 -22.46 24.68 -2.76
N LEU A 101 -22.91 24.32 -3.96
CA LEU A 101 -22.95 22.92 -4.39
C LEU A 101 -21.55 22.31 -4.47
N ASN A 102 -20.58 23.06 -4.98
CA ASN A 102 -19.20 22.59 -5.08
C ASN A 102 -18.54 22.43 -3.70
N GLY A 103 -18.82 23.35 -2.77
CA GLY A 103 -18.35 23.29 -1.37
C GLY A 103 -18.94 22.09 -0.62
N ILE A 104 -20.24 21.82 -0.79
CA ILE A 104 -20.89 20.62 -0.23
C ILE A 104 -20.22 19.35 -0.76
N MET A 105 -20.08 19.26 -2.08
CA MET A 105 -19.45 18.11 -2.73
C MET A 105 -17.99 17.91 -2.30
N GLY A 106 -17.20 18.98 -2.25
CA GLY A 106 -15.81 18.96 -1.78
C GLY A 106 -15.71 18.51 -0.32
N GLY A 107 -16.61 19.00 0.54
CA GLY A 107 -16.72 18.56 1.93
C GLY A 107 -17.02 17.07 2.05
N PHE A 108 -17.99 16.56 1.28
CA PHE A 108 -18.30 15.13 1.25
C PHE A 108 -17.13 14.29 0.74
N CYS A 109 -16.46 14.70 -0.35
CA CYS A 109 -15.26 14.03 -0.85
C CYS A 109 -14.17 13.96 0.22
N SER A 110 -13.92 15.05 0.93
CA SER A 110 -12.90 15.12 1.99
C SER A 110 -13.23 14.22 3.18
N VAL A 111 -14.48 14.21 3.64
CA VAL A 111 -14.91 13.31 4.73
C VAL A 111 -14.86 11.85 4.29
N PHE A 112 -15.27 11.54 3.06
CA PHE A 112 -15.18 10.18 2.52
C PHE A 112 -13.74 9.67 2.50
N MET A 113 -12.77 10.53 2.18
CA MET A 113 -11.35 10.16 2.21
C MET A 113 -10.83 9.81 3.61
N LEU A 114 -11.49 10.27 4.69
CA LEU A 114 -11.15 9.86 6.07
C LEU A 114 -11.42 8.36 6.33
N SER A 115 -12.22 7.70 5.48
CA SER A 115 -12.46 6.27 5.59
C SER A 115 -11.18 5.43 5.52
N SER A 116 -10.18 5.85 4.73
CA SER A 116 -8.92 5.14 4.59
C SER A 116 -8.11 5.11 5.90
N PRO A 117 -7.79 6.25 6.55
CA PRO A 117 -7.08 6.23 7.83
C PRO A 117 -7.92 5.65 8.98
N LEU A 118 -9.25 5.83 8.98
CA LEU A 118 -10.13 5.21 9.98
C LEU A 118 -10.19 3.68 9.83
N GLY A 119 -10.09 3.15 8.61
CA GLY A 119 -9.94 1.72 8.36
C GLY A 119 -8.67 1.16 9.02
N MET A 120 -7.55 1.86 8.88
CA MET A 120 -6.30 1.47 9.55
C MET A 120 -6.41 1.51 11.08
N ALA A 121 -7.15 2.46 11.64
CA ALA A 121 -7.37 2.54 13.09
C ALA A 121 -8.02 1.26 13.67
N LYS A 122 -8.95 0.63 12.93
CA LYS A 122 -9.56 -0.64 13.32
C LYS A 122 -8.52 -1.76 13.44
N ASP A 123 -7.61 -1.83 12.47
CA ASP A 123 -6.55 -2.84 12.45
C ASP A 123 -5.57 -2.64 13.60
N ILE A 124 -5.23 -1.39 13.92
CA ILE A 124 -4.34 -1.03 15.05
C ILE A 124 -4.94 -1.43 16.39
N ILE A 125 -6.23 -1.22 16.59
CA ILE A 125 -6.91 -1.61 17.84
C ILE A 125 -6.88 -3.13 18.00
N LYS A 126 -7.03 -3.88 16.90
CA LYS A 126 -7.00 -5.35 16.89
C LYS A 126 -5.60 -5.90 17.07
N SER A 127 -4.61 -5.35 16.39
CA SER A 127 -3.20 -5.78 16.44
C SER A 127 -2.44 -5.25 17.65
N LYS A 128 -2.97 -4.21 18.32
CA LYS A 128 -2.32 -3.47 19.39
C LYS A 128 -0.96 -2.88 18.96
N ASN A 129 -0.79 -2.61 17.67
CA ASN A 129 0.44 -2.07 17.09
C ASN A 129 0.11 -0.96 16.08
N ALA A 130 0.63 0.25 16.32
CA ALA A 130 0.40 1.42 15.47
C ALA A 130 1.52 1.63 14.42
N GLU A 131 2.24 0.59 14.02
CA GLU A 131 3.31 0.66 13.01
C GLU A 131 2.87 1.31 11.69
N SER A 132 1.63 1.04 11.27
CA SER A 132 1.03 1.60 10.04
C SER A 132 0.84 3.12 10.08
N LEU A 133 0.72 3.73 11.27
CA LEU A 133 0.61 5.18 11.43
C LEU A 133 1.98 5.82 11.55
N GLN A 134 2.39 6.58 10.53
CA GLN A 134 3.64 7.34 10.56
C GLN A 134 3.47 8.63 11.38
N PRO A 135 4.21 8.84 12.49
CA PRO A 135 3.97 9.96 13.41
C PRO A 135 4.11 11.33 12.73
N VAL A 136 5.10 11.49 11.84
CA VAL A 136 5.32 12.73 11.10
C VAL A 136 4.12 13.05 10.21
N THR A 137 3.57 12.04 9.52
CA THR A 137 2.39 12.22 8.65
C THR A 137 1.16 12.61 9.47
N VAL A 138 0.94 11.96 10.62
CA VAL A 138 -0.18 12.29 11.51
C VAL A 138 -0.03 13.70 12.09
N ALA A 139 1.16 14.08 12.54
CA ALA A 139 1.42 15.42 13.06
C ALA A 139 1.20 16.50 11.99
N SER A 140 1.76 16.32 10.79
CA SER A 140 1.57 17.22 9.67
C SER A 140 0.10 17.33 9.24
N ALA A 141 -0.63 16.21 9.21
CA ALA A 141 -2.06 16.20 8.90
C ALA A 141 -2.89 16.93 9.98
N THR A 142 -2.50 16.81 11.25
CA THR A 142 -3.13 17.52 12.38
C THR A 142 -2.95 19.02 12.24
N VAL A 143 -1.70 19.49 12.03
CA VAL A 143 -1.43 20.92 11.84
C VAL A 143 -2.15 21.45 10.59
N ASN A 144 -2.09 20.73 9.48
CA ASN A 144 -2.79 21.10 8.25
C ASN A 144 -4.31 21.25 8.46
N SER A 145 -4.95 20.26 9.09
CA SER A 145 -6.39 20.29 9.34
C SER A 145 -6.81 21.42 10.29
N ILE A 146 -6.03 21.68 11.34
CA ILE A 146 -6.24 22.83 12.24
C ILE A 146 -6.14 24.15 11.46
N LEU A 147 -5.10 24.33 10.64
CA LEU A 147 -4.92 25.55 9.85
C LEU A 147 -6.07 25.78 8.87
N TRP A 148 -6.57 24.72 8.23
CA TRP A 148 -7.74 24.84 7.34
C TRP A 148 -9.04 25.09 8.08
N THR A 149 -9.24 24.50 9.27
CA THR A 149 -10.38 24.82 10.12
C THR A 149 -10.35 26.28 10.53
N LEU A 150 -9.20 26.79 11.00
CA LEU A 150 -9.02 28.20 11.35
C LEU A 150 -9.26 29.11 10.14
N TYR A 151 -8.69 28.77 8.98
CA TYR A 151 -8.91 29.51 7.74
C TYR A 151 -10.39 29.60 7.36
N GLY A 152 -11.12 28.48 7.42
CA GLY A 152 -12.56 28.44 7.16
C GLY A 152 -13.34 29.30 8.15
N VAL A 153 -13.04 29.22 9.44
CA VAL A 153 -13.67 30.06 10.48
C VAL A 153 -13.41 31.54 10.23
N LEU A 154 -12.17 31.94 9.92
CA LEU A 154 -11.81 33.33 9.64
C LEU A 154 -12.48 33.88 8.38
N ARG A 155 -12.75 33.02 7.40
CA ARG A 155 -13.48 33.37 6.18
C ARG A 155 -15.00 33.29 6.33
N LEU A 156 -15.50 32.85 7.49
CA LEU A 156 -16.91 32.50 7.71
C LEU A 156 -17.42 31.48 6.67
N ASP A 157 -16.54 30.58 6.24
CA ASP A 157 -16.80 29.55 5.25
C ASP A 157 -16.94 28.18 5.92
N ILE A 158 -18.20 27.78 6.13
CA ILE A 158 -18.54 26.50 6.77
C ILE A 158 -18.13 25.29 5.91
N TYR A 159 -18.07 25.45 4.58
CA TYR A 159 -17.72 24.36 3.67
C TYR A 159 -16.27 23.95 3.83
N ILE A 160 -15.37 24.91 4.08
CA ILE A 160 -13.98 24.62 4.42
C ILE A 160 -13.87 24.19 5.88
N ALA A 161 -14.50 24.91 6.81
CA ALA A 161 -14.30 24.72 8.24
C ALA A 161 -14.76 23.33 8.73
N LEU A 162 -15.97 22.90 8.33
CA LEU A 162 -16.60 21.68 8.82
C LEU A 162 -15.83 20.39 8.49
N PRO A 163 -15.51 20.06 7.22
CA PRO A 163 -14.78 18.83 6.90
C PRO A 163 -13.38 18.82 7.52
N ASN A 164 -12.71 19.98 7.63
CA ASN A 164 -11.41 20.07 8.27
C ASN A 164 -11.48 19.92 9.79
N ALA A 165 -12.56 20.36 10.43
CA ALA A 165 -12.79 20.12 11.86
C ALA A 165 -12.98 18.62 12.14
N LEU A 166 -13.74 17.93 11.28
CA LEU A 166 -13.88 16.47 11.34
C LEU A 166 -12.54 15.75 11.11
N CYS A 167 -11.74 16.23 10.15
CA CYS A 167 -10.38 15.71 9.92
C CYS A 167 -9.46 15.92 11.13
N THR A 168 -9.54 17.10 11.77
CA THR A 168 -8.80 17.43 12.99
C THR A 168 -9.14 16.44 14.10
N LEU A 169 -10.43 16.17 14.33
CA LEU A 169 -10.88 15.19 15.33
C LEU A 169 -10.36 13.78 15.01
N ALA A 170 -10.42 13.35 13.75
CA ALA A 170 -9.87 12.07 13.32
C ALA A 170 -8.35 11.98 13.50
N CYS A 171 -7.61 13.08 13.30
CA CYS A 171 -6.17 13.15 13.53
C CYS A 171 -5.82 13.05 15.02
N PHE A 172 -6.56 13.73 15.90
CA PHE A 172 -6.39 13.58 17.36
C PHE A 172 -6.64 12.14 17.81
N PHE A 173 -7.64 11.46 17.22
CA PHE A 173 -7.86 10.04 17.48
C PHE A 173 -6.67 9.18 17.03
N GLN A 174 -6.04 9.47 15.88
CA GLN A 174 -4.83 8.77 15.44
C GLN A 174 -3.63 9.02 16.36
N ILE A 175 -3.45 10.26 16.87
CA ILE A 175 -2.41 10.57 17.87
C ILE A 175 -2.65 9.76 19.15
N PHE A 176 -3.90 9.68 19.61
CA PHE A 176 -4.27 8.88 20.77
C PHE A 176 -3.88 7.40 20.57
N LEU A 177 -4.17 6.82 19.40
CA LEU A 177 -3.79 5.44 19.09
C LEU A 177 -2.26 5.25 19.07
N LEU A 178 -1.51 6.20 18.50
CA LEU A 178 -0.05 6.19 18.50
C LEU A 178 0.52 6.20 19.93
N MET A 179 -0.03 7.05 20.80
CA MET A 179 0.38 7.14 22.21
C MET A 179 0.02 5.87 23.00
N ARG A 180 -1.16 5.29 22.74
CA ARG A 180 -1.68 4.15 23.52
C ARG A 180 -1.04 2.81 23.16
N TYR A 181 -0.78 2.56 21.89
CA TYR A 181 -0.31 1.27 21.39
C TYR A 181 1.16 1.28 20.98
N GLY A 182 1.75 2.46 20.75
CA GLY A 182 3.14 2.56 20.32
C GLY A 182 3.38 1.95 18.93
N ARG A 183 4.60 2.12 18.44
CA ARG A 183 5.05 1.55 17.16
C ARG A 183 6.02 0.42 17.46
N HIS A 184 5.63 -0.80 17.12
CA HIS A 184 6.49 -1.98 17.23
C HIS A 184 6.73 -2.53 15.83
N PRO A 185 7.97 -2.57 15.32
CA PRO A 185 8.23 -3.16 14.01
C PRO A 185 7.77 -4.61 13.99
N SER A 186 6.94 -5.00 13.04
CA SER A 186 6.40 -6.36 12.93
C SER A 186 7.52 -7.42 12.89
N MET A 187 8.65 -7.09 12.25
CA MET A 187 9.89 -7.91 12.26
C MET A 187 10.48 -8.10 13.66
N LEU A 188 10.54 -7.03 14.47
CA LEU A 188 11.02 -7.10 15.85
C LEU A 188 10.09 -7.96 16.70
N LEU A 189 8.78 -7.83 16.49
CA LEU A 189 7.76 -8.62 17.20
C LEU A 189 7.88 -10.11 16.84
N THR A 190 8.07 -10.47 15.58
CA THR A 190 8.31 -11.88 15.16
C THR A 190 9.60 -12.45 15.76
N VAL A 191 10.67 -11.65 15.84
CA VAL A 191 11.94 -12.07 16.47
C VAL A 191 11.81 -12.19 17.99
N MET A 192 11.15 -11.22 18.65
CA MET A 192 10.95 -11.21 20.10
C MET A 192 9.97 -12.27 20.58
N MET A 193 8.92 -12.54 19.80
CA MET A 193 7.94 -13.56 20.13
C MET A 193 8.38 -14.97 19.74
N GLY A 194 9.51 -15.11 19.03
CA GLY A 194 10.05 -16.38 18.58
C GLY A 194 9.03 -17.15 17.76
N GLU A 195 9.11 -17.09 16.43
CA GLU A 195 8.39 -18.10 15.64
C GLU A 195 8.75 -19.49 16.19
N PRO A 196 7.76 -20.32 16.58
CA PRO A 196 8.01 -21.73 16.79
C PRO A 196 8.54 -22.22 15.45
N THR A 197 9.78 -22.67 15.47
CA THR A 197 10.63 -22.95 14.34
C THR A 197 10.02 -24.00 13.40
N MET A 198 9.09 -23.61 12.53
CA MET A 198 8.60 -24.48 11.44
C MET A 198 9.74 -24.78 10.45
N HIS A 199 10.72 -23.88 10.36
CA HIS A 199 11.91 -24.08 9.54
C HIS A 199 12.93 -25.06 10.14
N THR A 200 12.99 -25.22 11.47
CA THR A 200 13.92 -26.17 12.10
C THR A 200 13.35 -27.58 12.08
N ASP A 201 12.02 -27.74 12.24
CA ASP A 201 11.40 -29.06 12.15
C ASP A 201 11.36 -29.59 10.71
N ALA A 202 11.13 -28.73 9.71
CA ALA A 202 11.19 -29.14 8.30
C ALA A 202 12.61 -29.50 7.87
N THR A 203 13.62 -28.75 8.30
CA THR A 203 15.02 -29.07 7.97
C THR A 203 15.52 -30.30 8.73
N VAL A 204 15.14 -30.49 10.00
CA VAL A 204 15.45 -31.72 10.75
C VAL A 204 14.72 -32.92 10.15
N ALA A 205 13.44 -32.79 9.77
CA ALA A 205 12.68 -33.86 9.12
C ALA A 205 13.20 -34.22 7.73
N GLU A 206 13.63 -33.24 6.93
CA GLU A 206 14.28 -33.49 5.64
C GLU A 206 15.66 -34.14 5.83
N THR A 207 16.43 -33.72 6.83
CA THR A 207 17.74 -34.30 7.13
C THR A 207 17.61 -35.73 7.66
N GLU A 208 16.61 -36.01 8.52
CA GLU A 208 16.27 -37.36 8.96
C GLU A 208 15.73 -38.24 7.83
N MET A 209 14.85 -37.71 6.97
CA MET A 209 14.32 -38.45 5.83
C MET A 209 15.42 -38.75 4.80
N MET A 210 16.32 -37.79 4.56
CA MET A 210 17.47 -37.96 3.66
C MET A 210 18.47 -38.96 4.26
N SER A 211 18.73 -38.91 5.57
CA SER A 211 19.57 -39.89 6.28
C SER A 211 18.97 -41.30 6.22
N ARG A 212 17.66 -41.47 6.51
CA ARG A 212 16.96 -42.76 6.38
C ARG A 212 16.96 -43.30 4.95
N LYS A 213 16.74 -42.44 3.94
CA LYS A 213 16.85 -42.84 2.52
C LYS A 213 18.28 -43.26 2.18
N LEU A 214 19.31 -42.57 2.68
CA LEU A 214 20.70 -42.93 2.47
C LEU A 214 21.05 -44.29 3.11
N THR A 215 20.56 -44.55 4.33
CA THR A 215 20.75 -45.83 5.02
C THR A 215 20.06 -47.00 4.30
N ILE A 216 18.88 -46.77 3.72
CA ILE A 216 18.13 -47.80 2.96
C ILE A 216 18.73 -48.04 1.56
N VAL A 217 19.32 -47.03 0.92
CA VAL A 217 19.89 -47.14 -0.44
C VAL A 217 21.33 -47.68 -0.43
N LEU A 218 22.10 -47.44 0.64
CA LEU A 218 23.50 -47.86 0.73
C LEU A 218 23.83 -49.30 1.19
N PRO A 219 22.91 -50.22 1.58
CA PRO A 219 23.31 -51.57 1.96
C PRO A 219 23.91 -52.34 0.76
N ARG A 220 23.37 -52.12 -0.45
CA ARG A 220 23.77 -52.89 -1.65
C ARG A 220 25.07 -52.44 -2.31
N ARG A 221 25.55 -51.21 -2.07
CA ARG A 221 26.80 -50.76 -2.72
C ARG A 221 28.05 -51.29 -2.02
N ARG A 222 28.08 -51.43 -0.68
CA ARG A 222 29.28 -51.95 0.01
C ARG A 222 29.63 -53.40 -0.37
N GLU A 223 28.63 -54.27 -0.56
CA GLU A 223 28.87 -55.66 -0.97
C GLU A 223 29.31 -55.80 -2.43
N GLN A 224 28.81 -54.97 -3.34
CA GLN A 224 29.24 -55.00 -4.75
C GLN A 224 30.69 -54.52 -4.95
N TYR A 225 31.17 -53.56 -4.15
CA TYR A 225 32.56 -53.12 -4.24
C TYR A 225 33.54 -54.10 -3.60
N SER A 226 33.18 -54.78 -2.50
CA SER A 226 34.05 -55.80 -1.88
C SER A 226 34.21 -57.04 -2.77
N LEU A 227 33.13 -57.49 -3.44
CA LEU A 227 33.18 -58.59 -4.40
C LEU A 227 33.99 -58.25 -5.66
N ARG A 228 33.87 -57.03 -6.20
CA ARG A 228 34.69 -56.56 -7.34
C ARG A 228 36.18 -56.43 -6.98
N PHE A 229 36.51 -56.05 -5.74
CA PHE A 229 37.89 -55.98 -5.27
C PHE A 229 38.51 -57.38 -5.06
N GLN A 230 37.74 -58.32 -4.50
CA GLN A 230 38.18 -59.72 -4.36
C GLN A 230 38.39 -60.41 -5.72
N GLN A 231 37.48 -60.22 -6.68
CA GLN A 231 37.65 -60.79 -8.03
C GLN A 231 38.87 -60.22 -8.79
N LYS A 232 39.19 -58.93 -8.63
CA LYS A 232 40.42 -58.34 -9.21
C LYS A 232 41.70 -58.90 -8.57
N LYS A 233 41.69 -59.18 -7.25
CA LYS A 233 42.84 -59.74 -6.54
C LYS A 233 43.14 -61.20 -6.93
N ILE A 234 42.09 -61.99 -7.22
CA ILE A 234 42.22 -63.38 -7.70
C ILE A 234 42.72 -63.42 -9.16
N ARG A 235 42.23 -62.56 -10.05
CA ARG A 235 42.72 -62.46 -11.44
C ARG A 235 44.18 -61.97 -11.52
N GLY A 236 44.60 -61.05 -10.64
CA GLY A 236 45.99 -60.55 -10.59
C GLY A 236 47.02 -61.58 -10.13
N ARG A 237 46.63 -62.60 -9.35
CA ARG A 237 47.54 -63.68 -8.91
C ARG A 237 47.76 -64.78 -9.96
N LYS A 238 46.80 -65.04 -10.85
CA LYS A 238 46.96 -66.04 -11.93
C LYS A 238 47.81 -65.55 -13.11
N GLY A 239 47.91 -64.23 -13.33
CA GLY A 239 48.73 -63.64 -14.40
C GLY A 239 50.24 -63.57 -14.13
N LYS A 240 50.69 -63.82 -12.89
CA LYS A 240 52.12 -63.73 -12.49
C LYS A 240 52.85 -65.08 -12.35
N ARG A 241 52.21 -66.20 -12.68
CA ARG A 241 52.80 -67.56 -12.56
C ARG A 241 53.06 -68.28 -13.90
N GLY A 242 52.98 -67.59 -15.03
CA GLY A 242 53.09 -68.21 -16.36
C GLY A 242 54.11 -67.57 -17.31
N LYS A 243 55.14 -66.89 -16.78
CA LYS A 243 56.27 -66.37 -17.57
C LYS A 243 57.57 -66.57 -16.78
N THR A 244 58.01 -67.82 -16.73
CA THR A 244 59.41 -68.25 -16.63
C THR A 244 59.72 -68.97 -17.92
#